data_AF-A0A7J5XGN8-F1
#
_entry.id   AF-A0A7J5XGN8-F1
#
_cell.length_a   1.000
_cell.length_b   1.000
_cell.length_c   1.000
_cell.angle_alpha   90.00
_cell.angle_beta   90.00
_cell.angle_gamma   90.00
#
_symmetry.space_group_name_H-M   'P 1'
#
loop_
_entity.id
_entity.type
_entity.pdbx_description
1 polymer ?
#
loop_
_entity_poly.entity_id
_entity_poly.type
_entity_poly.pdbx_seq_one_letter_code
_entity_poly.pdbx_strand_id
1 'polypeptide(L)'
;MKTLDTASTRIHHNIPPNPIIAVFGVAPEWVSLSNCQSHSLAFATLLACRLILLKWKDRTPPSHAHWVRDVMAHLQLEELRYRSQGCVNNYYKIWQPFLDYFKKLPCASLTA
;
A
#
# COMPACT_ATOMS: atom_id res chain seq x y z
N MET A 1 -3.45 -11.19 -10.36
CA MET A 1 -2.50 -10.21 -9.82
C MET A 1 -2.98 -8.80 -10.17
N LYS A 2 -4.14 -8.38 -9.63
CA LYS A 2 -4.85 -7.13 -9.97
C LYS A 2 -4.36 -5.91 -9.16
N THR A 3 -3.47 -6.14 -8.21
CA THR A 3 -2.98 -5.16 -7.23
C THR A 3 -1.92 -4.24 -7.81
N LEU A 4 -1.11 -4.74 -8.74
CA LEU A 4 -0.05 -3.98 -9.42
C LEU A 4 -0.61 -3.04 -10.50
N ASP A 5 -1.66 -3.44 -11.22
CA ASP A 5 -2.30 -2.60 -12.24
C ASP A 5 -2.86 -1.30 -11.64
N THR A 6 -3.33 -1.39 -10.38
CA THR A 6 -3.89 -0.25 -9.67
C THR A 6 -2.81 0.73 -9.19
N ALA A 7 -1.63 0.22 -8.80
CA ALA A 7 -0.48 1.04 -8.44
C ALA A 7 0.17 1.71 -9.67
N SER A 8 0.29 0.97 -10.77
CA SER A 8 0.83 1.47 -12.05
C SER A 8 0.00 2.61 -12.64
N THR A 9 -1.33 2.48 -12.64
CA THR A 9 -2.25 3.51 -13.18
C THR A 9 -2.17 4.84 -12.44
N ARG A 10 -1.72 4.85 -11.17
CA ARG A 10 -1.78 6.04 -10.31
C ARG A 10 -0.45 6.78 -10.12
N ILE A 11 0.66 6.22 -10.59
CA ILE A 11 1.99 6.81 -10.43
C ILE A 11 2.45 7.60 -11.68
N HIS A 12 1.60 7.76 -12.71
CA HIS A 12 1.98 8.40 -13.99
C HIS A 12 3.20 7.74 -14.67
N HIS A 13 3.55 6.53 -14.27
CA HIS A 13 4.54 5.67 -14.90
C HIS A 13 3.97 4.26 -15.01
N ASN A 14 4.05 3.71 -16.21
CA ASN A 14 3.61 2.35 -16.51
C ASN A 14 4.62 1.38 -15.87
N ILE A 15 4.40 1.04 -14.60
CA ILE A 15 5.20 0.05 -13.89
C ILE A 15 4.61 -1.31 -14.25
N PRO A 16 5.32 -2.15 -15.04
CA PRO A 16 4.82 -3.48 -15.35
C PRO A 16 4.68 -4.29 -14.04
N PRO A 17 3.66 -5.15 -13.93
CA PRO A 17 3.45 -5.99 -12.76
C PRO A 17 4.67 -6.92 -12.55
N ASN A 18 5.57 -6.52 -11.66
CA ASN A 18 6.79 -7.26 -11.34
C ASN A 18 6.65 -7.87 -9.94
N PRO A 19 6.84 -9.19 -9.77
CA PRO A 19 6.77 -9.85 -8.47
C PRO A 19 7.79 -9.29 -7.47
N ILE A 20 8.96 -8.82 -7.91
CA ILE A 20 9.98 -8.20 -7.05
C ILE A 20 9.47 -6.86 -6.51
N ILE A 21 8.83 -6.03 -7.34
CA ILE A 21 8.20 -4.77 -6.89
C ILE A 21 7.05 -5.07 -5.93
N ALA A 22 6.26 -6.11 -6.22
CA ALA A 22 5.14 -6.52 -5.39
C ALA A 22 5.54 -7.18 -4.06
N VAL A 23 6.76 -7.72 -3.96
CA VAL A 23 7.25 -8.40 -2.75
C VAL A 23 8.18 -7.51 -1.93
N PHE A 24 8.99 -6.68 -2.57
CA PHE A 24 9.97 -5.84 -1.88
C PHE A 24 9.56 -4.37 -1.82
N GLY A 25 8.56 -3.93 -2.59
CA GLY A 25 8.11 -2.53 -2.61
C GLY A 25 9.16 -1.58 -3.13
N VAL A 26 10.17 -2.12 -3.83
CA VAL A 26 11.26 -1.39 -4.44
C VAL A 26 10.79 -0.98 -5.84
N ALA A 27 10.77 0.32 -6.10
CA ALA A 27 10.56 0.81 -7.44
C ALA A 27 11.76 0.44 -8.34
N PRO A 28 11.52 0.06 -9.59
CA PRO A 28 12.60 -0.27 -10.51
C PRO A 28 13.40 0.99 -10.82
N GLU A 29 14.69 0.84 -11.14
CA GLU A 29 15.64 1.95 -11.30
C GLU A 29 15.21 3.03 -12.32
N TRP A 30 14.37 2.67 -13.30
CA TRP A 30 13.83 3.59 -14.29
C TRP A 30 12.65 4.44 -13.79
N VAL A 31 12.17 4.23 -12.56
CA VAL A 31 11.09 5.00 -11.94
C VAL A 31 11.65 5.87 -10.83
N SER A 32 11.73 7.18 -11.07
CA SER A 32 12.12 8.16 -10.07
C SER A 32 10.97 8.44 -9.10
N LEU A 33 10.87 7.64 -8.03
CA LEU A 33 9.96 7.92 -6.93
C LEU A 33 10.56 8.93 -5.96
N SER A 34 9.75 9.89 -5.51
CA SER A 34 10.10 10.70 -4.35
C SER A 34 10.26 9.84 -3.10
N ASN A 35 11.03 10.32 -2.10
CA ASN A 35 11.21 9.61 -0.83
C ASN A 35 9.86 9.23 -0.16
N CYS A 36 8.86 10.10 -0.28
CA CYS A 36 7.51 9.83 0.26
C CYS A 36 6.79 8.70 -0.49
N GLN A 37 6.92 8.65 -1.82
CA GLN A 37 6.35 7.59 -2.65
C GLN A 37 7.06 6.26 -2.43
N SER A 38 8.39 6.26 -2.35
CA SER A 38 9.17 5.05 -2.04
C SER A 38 8.83 4.50 -0.66
N HIS A 39 8.70 5.36 0.34
CA HIS A 39 8.35 4.96 1.70
C HIS A 39 6.96 4.31 1.75
N SER A 40 5.96 4.96 1.15
CA SER A 40 4.58 4.46 1.16
C SER A 40 4.44 3.16 0.35
N LEU A 41 5.15 3.02 -0.78
CA LEU A 41 5.20 1.78 -1.56
C LEU A 41 5.85 0.64 -0.77
N ALA A 42 7.04 0.87 -0.19
CA ALA A 42 7.75 -0.12 0.61
C ALA A 42 6.91 -0.61 1.78
N PHE A 43 6.25 0.30 2.50
CA PHE A 43 5.40 -0.04 3.64
C PHE A 43 4.16 -0.84 3.24
N ALA A 44 3.45 -0.41 2.18
CA ALA A 44 2.25 -1.10 1.73
C ALA A 44 2.59 -2.51 1.21
N THR A 45 3.73 -2.68 0.53
CA THR A 45 4.23 -3.98 0.10
C THR A 45 4.68 -4.85 1.28
N LEU A 46 5.35 -4.28 2.29
CA LEU A 46 5.70 -5.00 3.51
C LEU A 46 4.46 -5.63 4.15
N LEU A 47 3.35 -4.90 4.22
CA LEU A 47 2.08 -5.41 4.75
C LEU A 47 1.49 -6.52 3.88
N ALA A 48 1.60 -6.42 2.55
CA ALA A 48 1.18 -7.49 1.65
C ALA A 48 1.99 -8.79 1.91
N CYS A 49 3.31 -8.67 2.02
CA CYS A 49 4.19 -9.80 2.29
C CYS A 49 3.92 -10.42 3.66
N ARG A 50 3.73 -9.59 4.69
CA ARG A 50 3.33 -10.05 6.02
C ARG A 50 2.02 -10.84 5.95
N LEU A 51 1.02 -10.33 5.25
CA LEU A 51 -0.26 -10.99 5.10
C LEU A 51 -0.15 -12.33 4.37
N ILE A 52 0.62 -12.39 3.27
CA ILE A 52 0.89 -13.64 2.52
C ILE A 52 1.60 -14.66 3.42
N LEU A 53 2.64 -14.24 4.14
CA LEU A 53 3.40 -15.13 5.02
C LEU A 53 2.56 -15.64 6.20
N LEU A 54 1.71 -14.81 6.78
CA LEU A 54 0.79 -15.25 7.85
C LEU A 54 -0.26 -16.23 7.35
N LYS A 55 -0.64 -16.12 6.08
CA LYS A 55 -1.71 -16.91 5.44
C LYS A 55 -1.20 -17.97 4.49
N TRP A 56 0.11 -18.26 4.49
CA TRP A 56 0.72 -19.10 3.46
C TRP A 56 0.23 -20.56 3.46
N LYS A 57 -0.26 -21.04 4.62
CA LYS A 57 -0.82 -22.38 4.80
C LYS A 57 -2.33 -22.45 4.57
N ASP A 58 -3.02 -21.31 4.44
CA ASP A 58 -4.45 -21.28 4.24
C ASP A 58 -4.78 -21.74 2.80
N ARG A 59 -5.87 -22.47 2.62
CA ARG A 59 -6.29 -22.96 1.30
C ARG A 59 -6.67 -21.82 0.34
N THR A 60 -7.01 -20.66 0.89
CA THR A 60 -7.43 -19.48 0.13
C THR A 60 -6.39 -18.36 0.31
N PRO A 61 -5.83 -17.81 -0.78
CA PRO A 61 -4.88 -16.71 -0.67
C PRO A 61 -5.56 -15.45 -0.16
N PRO A 62 -4.83 -14.56 0.53
CA PRO A 62 -5.37 -13.29 0.99
C PRO A 62 -5.86 -12.44 -0.18
N SER A 63 -7.05 -11.88 -0.03
CA SER A 63 -7.67 -11.00 -1.02
C SER A 63 -7.06 -9.60 -0.97
N HIS A 64 -7.18 -8.85 -2.07
CA HIS A 64 -6.82 -7.43 -2.10
C HIS A 64 -7.61 -6.63 -1.03
N ALA A 65 -8.86 -7.01 -0.76
CA ALA A 65 -9.67 -6.43 0.32
C ALA A 65 -9.04 -6.60 1.71
N HIS A 66 -8.50 -7.79 2.01
CA HIS A 66 -7.78 -8.04 3.26
C HIS A 66 -6.53 -7.18 3.36
N TRP A 67 -5.74 -7.09 2.29
CA TRP A 67 -4.55 -6.23 2.28
C TRP A 67 -4.90 -4.75 2.48
N VAL A 68 -5.93 -4.24 1.80
CA VAL A 68 -6.41 -2.86 1.97
C VAL A 68 -6.83 -2.59 3.42
N ARG A 69 -7.56 -3.53 4.05
CA ARG A 69 -7.92 -3.43 5.47
C ARG A 69 -6.70 -3.36 6.38
N ASP A 70 -5.71 -4.22 6.15
CA ASP A 70 -4.47 -4.21 6.91
C ASP A 70 -3.72 -2.88 6.76
N VAL A 71 -3.62 -2.35 5.53
CA VAL A 71 -2.99 -1.05 5.29
C VAL A 71 -3.73 0.06 6.03
N MET A 72 -5.07 0.14 5.93
CA MET A 72 -5.85 1.17 6.62
C MET A 72 -5.70 1.11 8.14
N ALA A 73 -5.71 -0.09 8.73
CA ALA A 73 -5.52 -0.26 10.18
C ALA A 73 -4.14 0.25 10.62
N HIS A 74 -3.09 0.00 9.84
CA HIS A 74 -1.75 0.50 10.13
C HIS A 74 -1.62 2.01 9.89
N LEU A 75 -2.36 2.58 8.94
CA LEU A 75 -2.35 4.02 8.69
C LEU A 75 -2.94 4.84 9.83
N GLN A 76 -3.90 4.31 10.57
CA GLN A 76 -4.42 4.95 11.79
C GLN A 76 -3.33 5.04 12.87
N LEU A 77 -2.51 3.98 13.00
CA LEU A 77 -1.37 3.97 13.92
C LEU A 77 -0.26 4.92 13.47
N GLU A 78 0.01 4.97 12.17
CA GLU A 78 0.95 5.94 11.57
C GLU A 78 0.49 7.37 11.85
N GLU A 79 -0.79 7.68 11.64
CA GLU A 79 -1.36 9.01 11.92
C GLU A 79 -1.14 9.39 13.38
N LEU A 80 -1.42 8.47 14.31
CA LEU A 80 -1.18 8.71 15.74
C LEU A 80 0.30 8.97 16.04
N ARG A 81 1.22 8.22 15.42
CA ARG A 81 2.67 8.42 15.57
C ARG A 81 3.11 9.79 15.05
N TYR A 82 2.64 10.21 13.89
CA TYR A 82 2.97 11.52 13.34
C TYR A 82 2.34 12.65 14.16
N ARG A 83 1.16 12.43 14.74
CA ARG A 83 0.48 13.38 15.62
C ARG A 83 1.22 13.57 16.94
N SER A 84 1.70 12.49 17.55
CA SER A 84 2.49 12.57 18.79
C SER A 84 3.84 13.27 18.58
N GLN A 85 4.41 13.20 17.38
CA GLN A 85 5.64 13.90 17.00
C GLN A 85 5.43 15.36 16.54
N GLY A 86 4.18 15.83 16.45
CA GLY A 86 3.86 17.17 15.93
C GLY A 86 4.04 17.31 14.41
N CYS A 87 4.21 16.21 13.69
CA CYS A 87 4.58 16.15 12.27
C CYS A 87 3.42 15.71 11.36
N VAL A 88 2.17 16.01 11.73
CA VAL A 88 0.95 15.57 11.00
C VAL A 88 0.96 15.97 9.52
N ASN A 89 1.52 17.12 9.17
CA ASN A 89 1.62 17.54 7.77
C ASN A 89 2.45 16.57 6.92
N ASN A 90 3.47 15.92 7.51
CA ASN A 90 4.27 14.92 6.80
C ASN A 90 3.48 13.62 6.58
N TYR A 91 2.60 13.25 7.51
CA TYR A 91 1.69 12.12 7.33
C TYR A 91 0.84 12.31 6.07
N TYR A 92 0.14 13.44 5.94
CA TYR A 92 -0.68 13.68 4.76
C TYR A 92 0.17 13.76 3.49
N LYS A 93 1.36 14.38 3.50
CA LYS A 93 2.26 14.38 2.32
C LYS A 93 2.62 12.98 1.83
N ILE A 94 2.83 12.03 2.73
CA ILE A 94 3.22 10.66 2.39
C ILE A 94 2.00 9.81 2.00
N TRP A 95 0.90 9.94 2.75
CA TRP A 95 -0.21 9.00 2.69
C TRP A 95 -1.45 9.49 1.93
N GLN A 96 -1.53 10.77 1.54
CA GLN A 96 -2.67 11.29 0.79
C GLN A 96 -3.04 10.43 -0.44
N PRO A 97 -2.09 9.96 -1.28
CA PRO A 97 -2.44 9.15 -2.44
C PRO A 97 -3.18 7.85 -2.09
N PHE A 98 -2.81 7.24 -0.96
CA PHE A 98 -3.46 6.03 -0.44
C PHE A 98 -4.83 6.36 0.16
N LEU A 99 -4.94 7.44 0.94
CA LEU A 99 -6.22 7.89 1.50
C LEU A 99 -7.24 8.22 0.39
N ASP A 100 -6.80 8.89 -0.68
CA ASP A 100 -7.63 9.19 -1.84
C ASP A 100 -7.97 7.97 -2.69
N TYR A 101 -7.13 6.93 -2.65
CA TYR A 101 -7.47 5.62 -3.20
C TYR A 101 -8.57 4.93 -2.39
N PHE A 102 -8.43 4.87 -1.06
CA PHE A 102 -9.41 4.22 -0.19
C PHE A 102 -10.78 4.88 -0.22
N LYS A 103 -10.85 6.22 -0.29
CA LYS A 103 -12.11 6.96 -0.46
C LYS A 103 -12.87 6.56 -1.74
N LYS A 104 -12.17 6.11 -2.78
CA LYS A 104 -12.75 5.70 -4.06
C LYS A 104 -13.15 4.22 -4.11
N LEU A 105 -12.83 3.44 -3.07
CA LEU A 105 -13.19 2.02 -3.04
C LEU A 105 -14.67 1.84 -2.72
N PRO A 106 -15.39 0.98 -3.46
CA PRO A 106 -16.78 0.63 -3.13
C PRO A 106 -16.85 -0.04 -1.75
N CYS A 107 -17.80 0.38 -0.92
CA CYS A 107 -18.02 -0.16 0.44
C CYS A 107 -18.11 -1.70 0.48
N ALA A 108 -18.61 -2.33 -0.59
CA ALA A 108 -18.72 -3.79 -0.74
C ALA A 108 -17.37 -4.54 -0.79
N SER A 109 -16.25 -3.84 -1.03
CA SER A 109 -14.91 -4.45 -1.04
C SER A 109 -14.29 -4.58 0.36
N LEU A 110 -14.98 -4.15 1.41
CA LEU A 110 -14.50 -4.19 2.80
C LEU A 110 -15.10 -5.34 3.63
N THR A 111 -16.09 -6.06 3.10
CA THR A 111 -16.86 -7.08 3.83
C THR A 111 -16.53 -8.53 3.48
N ALA A 112 -15.64 -8.80 2.52
CA ALA A 112 -15.32 -10.16 2.01
C ALA A 112 -13.99 -10.73 2.54
#